data_AF-A0A3D5CSD3-F1
#
_entry.id   AF-A0A3D5CSD3-F1
#
_cell.length_a   1.000
_cell.length_b   1.000
_cell.length_c   1.000
_cell.angle_alpha   90.00
_cell.angle_beta   90.00
_cell.angle_gamma   90.00
#
_symmetry.space_group_name_H-M   'P 1'
#
loop_
_entity.id
_entity.type
_entity.pdbx_description
1 polymer ?
#
loop_
_entity_poly.entity_id
_entity_poly.type
_entity_poly.pdbx_seq_one_letter_code
_entity_poly.pdbx_strand_id
1 'polypeptide(L)'
;GTSFIANITEPVEFSFMFLSPMLYVIHALFAGLAGIVCYLFNIRIGFTFGACIVDYLINFRIATNAILILPIGIFFFALYYVTFYYLINKRNIQTLGREAKAEFGNEVTLEETELGLASKNYYYMATKMLQAFGGKANILDVYSCNTRLRVEVVDPTMVEEQRIKQLGISGIIKPTEKNYQIIIGLEVTYVMAEFNKLLEE
;
A
#
# COMPACT_ATOMS: atom_id res chain seq x y z
N GLY A 1 -7.68 10.74 7.61
CA GLY A 1 -8.60 11.90 7.51
C GLY A 1 -10.03 11.42 7.34
N THR A 2 -10.32 10.74 6.24
CA THR A 2 -11.64 10.15 5.91
C THR A 2 -12.17 9.22 6.99
N SER A 3 -11.34 8.33 7.55
CA SER A 3 -11.76 7.41 8.62
C SER A 3 -12.22 8.11 9.90
N PHE A 4 -11.70 9.30 10.20
CA PHE A 4 -12.08 10.04 11.41
C PHE A 4 -13.38 10.82 11.22
N ILE A 5 -13.56 11.42 10.03
CA ILE A 5 -14.69 12.31 9.73
C ILE A 5 -15.92 11.51 9.30
N ALA A 6 -15.74 10.47 8.49
CA ALA A 6 -16.82 9.71 7.85
C ALA A 6 -16.94 8.26 8.33
N ASN A 7 -16.12 7.84 9.30
CA ASN A 7 -15.99 6.44 9.73
C ASN A 7 -15.74 5.42 8.61
N ILE A 8 -15.08 5.82 7.53
CA ILE A 8 -14.64 4.90 6.47
C ILE A 8 -13.29 4.31 6.89
N THR A 9 -13.31 3.16 7.58
CA THR A 9 -12.12 2.51 8.14
C THR A 9 -11.36 1.63 7.15
N GLU A 10 -11.99 1.22 6.05
CA GLU A 10 -11.46 0.26 5.08
C GLU A 10 -10.04 0.61 4.58
N PRO A 11 -9.70 1.87 4.25
CA PRO A 11 -8.34 2.19 3.79
C PRO A 11 -7.26 1.91 4.84
N VAL A 12 -7.59 2.09 6.13
CA VAL A 12 -6.69 1.79 7.23
C VAL A 12 -6.62 0.29 7.46
N GLU A 13 -7.76 -0.41 7.42
CA GLU A 13 -7.82 -1.86 7.64
C GLU A 13 -7.10 -2.65 6.54
N PHE A 14 -7.22 -2.23 5.29
CA PHE A 14 -6.52 -2.84 4.16
C PHE A 14 -4.99 -2.72 4.27
N SER A 15 -4.47 -1.74 5.02
CA SER A 15 -3.03 -1.60 5.23
C SER A 15 -2.39 -2.75 6.02
N PHE A 16 -3.19 -3.56 6.75
CA PHE A 16 -2.66 -4.67 7.55
C PHE A 16 -3.46 -5.98 7.42
N MET A 17 -4.74 -5.94 7.03
CA MET A 17 -5.61 -7.12 6.95
C MET A 17 -5.04 -8.21 6.04
N PHE A 18 -4.49 -7.84 4.88
CA PHE A 18 -3.91 -8.80 3.93
C PHE A 18 -2.46 -9.19 4.26
N LEU A 19 -1.76 -8.38 5.06
CA LEU A 19 -0.37 -8.64 5.47
C LEU A 19 -0.28 -9.58 6.65
N SER A 20 -1.19 -9.44 7.61
CA SER A 20 -1.21 -10.26 8.81
C SER A 20 -2.64 -10.52 9.28
N PRO A 21 -3.20 -11.69 8.93
CA PRO A 21 -4.52 -12.11 9.41
C PRO A 21 -4.63 -12.09 10.94
N MET A 22 -3.53 -12.33 11.65
CA MET A 22 -3.47 -12.24 13.11
C MET A 22 -3.77 -10.84 13.63
N LEU A 23 -3.20 -9.78 13.03
CA LEU A 23 -3.50 -8.40 13.46
C LEU A 23 -4.97 -8.05 13.23
N TYR A 24 -5.58 -8.58 12.17
CA TYR A 24 -6.99 -8.37 11.91
C TYR A 24 -7.90 -9.02 12.96
N VAL A 25 -7.56 -10.23 13.43
CA VAL A 25 -8.30 -10.87 14.53
C VAL A 25 -8.20 -10.04 15.82
N ILE A 26 -7.00 -9.52 16.14
CA ILE A 26 -6.81 -8.67 17.33
C ILE A 26 -7.61 -7.38 17.20
N HIS A 27 -7.63 -6.77 16.02
CA HIS A 27 -8.46 -5.59 15.73
C HIS A 27 -9.95 -5.88 15.95
N ALA A 28 -10.47 -7.00 15.44
CA ALA A 28 -11.86 -7.39 15.64
C ALA A 28 -12.21 -7.59 17.13
N LEU A 29 -11.29 -8.20 17.90
CA LEU A 29 -11.45 -8.37 19.35
C LEU A 29 -11.48 -7.02 20.08
N PHE A 30 -10.57 -6.11 19.74
CA PHE A 30 -10.52 -4.79 20.35
C PHE A 30 -11.77 -3.95 20.02
N ALA A 31 -12.27 -4.03 18.79
CA ALA A 31 -13.52 -3.39 18.39
C ALA A 31 -14.72 -3.92 19.21
N GLY A 32 -14.82 -5.24 19.40
CA GLY A 32 -15.83 -5.86 20.25
C GLY A 32 -15.71 -5.43 21.72
N LEU A 33 -14.49 -5.41 22.26
CA LEU A 33 -14.22 -4.95 23.63
C LEU A 33 -14.60 -3.48 23.82
N ALA A 34 -14.33 -2.60 22.85
CA ALA A 34 -14.74 -1.21 22.92
C ALA A 34 -16.26 -1.08 23.03
N GLY A 35 -17.02 -1.88 22.26
CA GLY A 35 -18.48 -1.94 22.37
C GLY A 35 -18.96 -2.39 23.76
N ILE A 36 -18.34 -3.42 24.34
CA ILE A 36 -18.66 -3.91 25.69
C ILE A 36 -18.37 -2.83 26.74
N VAL A 37 -17.21 -2.16 26.65
CA VAL A 37 -16.86 -1.07 27.57
C VAL A 37 -17.88 0.06 27.48
N CYS A 38 -18.27 0.49 26.28
CA CYS A 38 -19.32 1.50 26.10
C CYS A 38 -20.65 1.08 26.74
N TYR A 39 -21.03 -0.20 26.62
CA TYR A 39 -22.22 -0.74 27.28
C TYR A 39 -22.12 -0.69 28.82
N LEU A 40 -20.98 -1.11 29.39
CA LEU A 40 -20.76 -1.11 30.84
C LEU A 40 -20.83 0.29 31.46
N PHE A 41 -20.33 1.30 30.76
CA PHE A 41 -20.37 2.70 31.19
C PHE A 41 -21.69 3.42 30.83
N ASN A 42 -22.70 2.68 30.35
CA ASN A 42 -24.01 3.20 29.93
C ASN A 42 -23.89 4.36 28.92
N ILE A 43 -22.92 4.29 28.02
CA ILE A 43 -22.73 5.29 26.98
C ILE A 43 -23.73 5.02 25.86
N ARG A 44 -24.56 6.02 25.54
CA ARG A 44 -25.58 5.92 24.49
C ARG A 44 -25.44 7.10 23.55
N ILE A 45 -25.06 6.83 22.31
CA ILE A 45 -24.94 7.82 21.23
C ILE A 45 -25.64 7.24 20.00
N GLY A 46 -26.45 8.08 19.33
CA GLY A 46 -27.04 7.73 18.04
C GLY A 46 -26.01 7.79 16.92
N PHE A 47 -26.08 6.84 15.99
CA PHE A 47 -25.23 6.81 14.80
C PHE A 47 -26.08 7.23 13.59
N THR A 48 -25.68 8.31 12.93
CA THR A 48 -26.35 8.81 11.73
C THR A 48 -25.52 8.48 10.50
N PHE A 49 -24.21 8.68 10.58
CA PHE A 49 -23.24 8.41 9.52
C PHE A 49 -22.26 7.28 9.89
N GLY A 50 -22.58 6.53 10.94
CA GLY A 50 -21.83 5.36 11.37
C GLY A 50 -20.78 5.66 12.43
N ALA A 51 -21.10 6.36 13.50
CA ALA A 51 -20.21 6.53 14.67
C ALA A 51 -18.92 7.33 14.41
N CYS A 52 -19.01 8.39 13.61
CA CYS A 52 -17.89 9.31 13.37
C CYS A 52 -17.87 10.50 14.35
N ILE A 53 -16.84 11.36 14.28
CA ILE A 53 -16.80 12.58 15.11
C ILE A 53 -17.97 13.52 14.83
N VAL A 54 -18.48 13.54 13.60
CA VAL A 54 -19.65 14.36 13.24
C VAL A 54 -20.88 13.85 13.98
N ASP A 55 -21.09 12.53 14.03
CA ASP A 55 -22.18 11.92 14.83
C ASP A 55 -22.03 12.26 16.31
N TYR A 56 -20.80 12.22 16.83
CA TYR A 56 -20.53 12.58 18.23
C TYR A 56 -20.92 14.03 18.52
N LEU A 57 -20.54 14.99 17.66
CA LEU A 57 -20.82 16.42 17.85
C LEU A 57 -22.31 16.74 17.70
N ILE A 58 -22.97 16.18 16.69
CA ILE A 58 -24.40 16.44 16.44
C ILE A 58 -25.24 15.83 17.55
N ASN A 59 -24.95 14.60 17.97
CA ASN A 59 -25.72 13.89 18.98
C ASN A 59 -25.27 14.18 20.42
N PHE A 60 -24.26 15.04 20.63
CA PHE A 60 -23.68 15.31 21.94
C PHE A 60 -24.72 15.75 22.98
N ARG A 61 -25.72 16.52 22.57
CA ARG A 61 -26.79 17.03 23.47
C ARG A 61 -27.84 15.98 23.84
N ILE A 62 -28.00 14.93 23.04
CA ILE A 62 -29.01 13.88 23.22
C ILE A 62 -28.38 12.62 23.85
N ALA A 63 -27.05 12.53 23.79
CA ALA A 63 -26.26 11.41 24.24
C ALA A 63 -26.22 11.26 25.78
N THR A 64 -26.16 10.01 26.24
CA THR A 64 -25.93 9.67 27.65
C THR A 64 -24.44 9.40 27.87
N ASN A 65 -23.83 10.04 28.86
CA ASN A 65 -22.42 9.86 29.24
C ASN A 65 -21.41 10.05 28.08
N ALA A 66 -21.73 10.91 27.11
CA ALA A 66 -20.91 11.13 25.92
C ALA A 66 -19.44 11.50 26.24
N ILE A 67 -19.22 12.26 27.31
CA ILE A 67 -17.88 12.71 27.73
C ILE A 67 -16.95 11.53 28.00
N LEU A 68 -17.47 10.39 28.48
CA LEU A 68 -16.66 9.20 28.77
C LEU A 68 -16.07 8.54 27.52
N ILE A 69 -16.58 8.84 26.33
CA ILE A 69 -15.99 8.35 25.08
C ILE A 69 -14.57 8.89 24.87
N LEU A 70 -14.29 10.12 25.30
CA LEU A 70 -12.96 10.71 25.14
C LEU A 70 -11.87 9.93 25.91
N PRO A 71 -11.97 9.71 27.24
CA PRO A 71 -10.96 8.94 27.97
C PRO A 71 -10.92 7.47 27.52
N ILE A 72 -12.06 6.85 27.19
CA ILE A 72 -12.08 5.48 26.65
C ILE A 72 -11.36 5.42 25.30
N GLY A 73 -11.63 6.37 24.41
CA GLY A 73 -10.99 6.47 23.09
C GLY A 73 -9.48 6.65 23.20
N ILE A 74 -9.01 7.51 24.11
CA ILE A 74 -7.57 7.69 24.38
C ILE A 74 -6.95 6.39 24.89
N PHE A 75 -7.62 5.70 25.81
CA PHE A 75 -7.16 4.41 26.32
C PHE A 75 -7.05 3.36 25.21
N PHE A 76 -8.08 3.21 24.38
CA PHE A 76 -8.03 2.28 23.24
C PHE A 76 -6.99 2.69 22.21
N PHE A 77 -6.82 3.98 21.92
CA PHE A 77 -5.77 4.46 21.03
C PHE A 77 -4.37 4.03 21.52
N ALA A 78 -4.07 4.23 22.80
CA ALA A 78 -2.81 3.79 23.40
C ALA A 78 -2.66 2.25 23.35
N LEU A 79 -3.73 1.52 23.68
CA LEU A 79 -3.76 0.05 23.65
C LEU A 79 -3.49 -0.49 22.24
N TYR A 80 -4.14 0.06 21.23
CA TYR A 80 -3.91 -0.27 19.82
C TYR A 80 -2.47 0.03 19.42
N TYR A 81 -1.98 1.24 19.70
CA TYR A 81 -0.63 1.67 19.33
C TYR A 81 0.43 0.74 19.91
N VAL A 82 0.40 0.47 21.22
CA VAL A 82 1.39 -0.39 21.89
C VAL A 82 1.34 -1.82 21.36
N THR A 83 0.14 -2.38 21.21
CA THR A 83 -0.05 -3.76 20.75
C THR A 83 0.44 -3.92 19.30
N PHE A 84 0.02 -3.03 18.41
CA PHE A 84 0.40 -3.08 16.99
C PHE A 84 1.91 -2.82 16.84
N TYR A 85 2.46 -1.81 17.51
CA TYR A 85 3.88 -1.51 17.47
C TYR A 85 4.74 -2.72 17.90
N TYR A 86 4.38 -3.36 19.02
CA TYR A 86 5.11 -4.52 19.51
C TYR A 86 5.01 -5.72 18.56
N LEU A 87 3.81 -6.03 18.05
CA LEU A 87 3.61 -7.14 17.12
C LEU A 87 4.31 -6.92 15.78
N ILE A 88 4.21 -5.71 15.23
CA ILE A 88 4.85 -5.33 13.97
C ILE A 88 6.37 -5.44 14.11
N ASN A 89 6.97 -4.96 15.20
CA ASN A 89 8.41 -5.05 15.42
C ASN A 89 8.88 -6.48 15.66
N LYS A 90 8.21 -7.24 16.54
CA LYS A 90 8.61 -8.61 16.90
C LYS A 90 8.51 -9.58 15.73
N ARG A 91 7.51 -9.42 14.87
CA ARG A 91 7.24 -10.33 13.73
C ARG A 91 7.74 -9.78 12.40
N ASN A 92 8.43 -8.63 12.40
CA ASN A 92 8.93 -7.93 11.22
C ASN A 92 7.91 -7.84 10.07
N ILE A 93 6.68 -7.43 10.41
CA ILE A 93 5.58 -7.36 9.43
C ILE A 93 5.86 -6.19 8.49
N GLN A 94 5.86 -6.47 7.18
CA GLN A 94 6.09 -5.49 6.12
C GLN A 94 4.85 -4.62 5.87
N THR A 95 4.50 -3.78 6.83
CA THR A 95 3.47 -2.76 6.66
C THR A 95 3.86 -1.77 5.55
N LEU A 96 2.89 -1.12 4.91
CA LEU A 96 3.13 -0.07 3.91
C LEU A 96 4.19 0.93 4.42
N GLY A 97 5.29 1.11 3.68
CA GLY A 97 6.43 1.94 4.08
C GLY A 97 7.56 1.21 4.83
N ARG A 98 7.40 -0.08 5.13
CA ARG A 98 8.42 -0.98 5.73
C ARG A 98 8.78 -2.15 4.82
N GLU A 99 8.46 -2.05 3.53
CA GLU A 99 9.04 -2.94 2.54
C GLU A 99 10.57 -2.85 2.65
N ALA A 100 11.23 -4.01 2.72
CA ALA A 100 12.68 -4.02 2.69
C ALA A 100 13.11 -3.25 1.42
N LYS A 101 13.81 -2.13 1.58
CA LYS A 101 14.62 -1.59 0.47
C LYS A 101 15.38 -2.79 -0.06
N ALA A 102 15.12 -3.18 -1.30
CA ALA A 102 15.85 -4.27 -1.93
C ALA A 102 17.33 -4.00 -1.66
N GLU A 103 18.02 -4.95 -1.02
CA GLU A 103 19.46 -4.85 -0.89
C GLU A 103 20.00 -4.69 -2.31
N PHE A 104 20.50 -3.50 -2.60
CA PHE A 104 21.15 -3.17 -3.85
C PHE A 104 22.33 -4.14 -3.96
N GLY A 105 22.18 -5.17 -4.81
CA GLY A 105 23.28 -6.06 -5.17
C GLY A 105 24.43 -5.21 -5.69
N ASN A 106 25.66 -5.59 -5.31
CA ASN A 106 26.92 -4.87 -5.50
C ASN A 106 27.37 -4.68 -6.97
N GLU A 107 26.47 -4.34 -7.89
CA GLU A 107 26.78 -4.02 -9.29
C GLU A 107 25.99 -2.81 -9.81
N VAL A 108 25.58 -1.91 -8.92
CA VAL A 108 24.96 -0.63 -9.30
C VAL A 108 25.91 0.49 -8.91
N THR A 109 26.57 1.08 -9.91
CA THR A 109 27.42 2.27 -9.74
C THR A 109 26.58 3.38 -9.09
N LEU A 110 27.17 4.15 -8.17
CA LEU A 110 26.46 5.20 -7.40
C LEU A 110 25.67 6.20 -8.27
N GLU A 111 26.01 6.34 -9.55
CA GLU A 111 25.29 7.16 -10.54
C GLU A 111 23.93 6.58 -10.96
N GLU A 112 23.74 5.25 -10.97
CA GLU A 112 22.49 4.60 -11.40
C GLU A 112 21.42 4.62 -10.30
N THR A 113 21.82 4.72 -9.03
CA THR A 113 20.94 4.79 -7.85
C THR A 113 20.25 6.15 -7.72
N GLU A 114 20.88 7.23 -8.21
CA GLU A 114 20.25 8.56 -8.26
C GLU A 114 19.26 8.71 -9.42
N LEU A 115 19.30 7.82 -10.42
CA LEU A 115 18.49 7.93 -11.64
C LEU A 115 17.13 7.23 -11.58
N GLY A 116 16.90 6.30 -10.65
CA GLY A 116 15.59 5.65 -10.45
C GLY A 116 14.60 6.53 -9.69
N LEU A 117 13.32 6.57 -10.12
CA LEU A 117 12.12 7.34 -9.67
C LEU A 117 12.31 8.77 -9.10
N ALA A 118 13.30 9.04 -8.27
CA ALA A 118 13.67 10.34 -7.71
C ALA A 118 14.09 11.37 -8.77
N SER A 119 14.67 10.95 -9.91
CA SER A 119 15.17 11.88 -10.95
C SER A 119 14.16 12.25 -12.04
N LYS A 120 12.98 11.62 -12.09
CA LYS A 120 12.01 11.72 -13.21
C LYS A 120 12.60 11.40 -14.59
N ASN A 121 13.70 10.66 -14.67
CA ASN A 121 14.28 10.24 -15.94
C ASN A 121 13.55 8.99 -16.49
N TYR A 122 12.36 9.22 -17.06
CA TYR A 122 11.51 8.15 -17.59
C TYR A 122 12.14 7.39 -18.76
N TYR A 123 12.97 8.06 -19.56
CA TYR A 123 13.71 7.44 -20.66
C TYR A 123 14.72 6.40 -20.16
N TYR A 124 15.50 6.75 -19.14
CA TYR A 124 16.44 5.83 -18.51
C TYR A 124 15.71 4.61 -17.94
N MET A 125 14.59 4.84 -17.23
CA MET A 125 13.82 3.75 -16.66
C MET A 125 13.21 2.83 -17.73
N ALA A 126 12.63 3.40 -18.79
CA ALA A 126 12.09 2.62 -19.91
C ALA A 126 13.17 1.79 -20.60
N THR A 127 14.36 2.38 -20.83
CA THR A 127 15.51 1.69 -21.43
C THR A 127 15.96 0.49 -20.58
N LYS A 128 16.15 0.70 -19.27
CA LYS A 128 16.58 -0.37 -18.38
C LYS A 128 15.50 -1.45 -18.21
N MET A 129 14.23 -1.07 -18.18
CA MET A 129 13.12 -2.04 -18.18
C MET A 129 13.13 -2.88 -19.46
N LEU A 130 13.26 -2.25 -20.63
CA LEU A 130 13.29 -2.96 -21.92
C LEU A 130 14.46 -3.95 -21.98
N GLN A 131 15.64 -3.56 -21.50
CA GLN A 131 16.80 -4.45 -21.38
C GLN A 131 16.51 -5.63 -20.45
N ALA A 132 15.92 -5.38 -19.28
CA ALA A 132 15.58 -6.43 -18.32
C ALA A 132 14.48 -7.38 -18.82
N PHE A 133 13.63 -6.96 -19.75
CA PHE A 133 12.67 -7.84 -20.41
C PHE A 133 13.26 -8.66 -21.57
N GLY A 134 14.57 -8.55 -21.86
CA GLY A 134 15.21 -9.26 -22.98
C GLY A 134 15.17 -8.49 -24.31
N GLY A 135 14.87 -7.19 -24.27
CA GLY A 135 14.86 -6.31 -25.44
C GLY A 135 13.55 -6.33 -26.23
N LYS A 136 13.50 -5.49 -27.28
CA LYS A 136 12.33 -5.29 -28.15
C LYS A 136 11.78 -6.57 -28.76
N ALA A 137 12.65 -7.50 -29.14
CA ALA A 137 12.25 -8.77 -29.74
C ALA A 137 11.47 -9.69 -28.80
N ASN A 138 11.58 -9.49 -27.48
CA ASN A 138 10.87 -10.29 -26.49
C ASN A 138 9.53 -9.67 -26.07
N ILE A 139 9.20 -8.45 -26.50
CA ILE A 139 7.95 -7.78 -26.16
C ILE A 139 6.90 -8.13 -27.20
N LEU A 140 5.80 -8.75 -26.75
CA LEU A 140 4.64 -9.04 -27.61
C LEU A 140 3.64 -7.88 -27.59
N ASP A 141 3.32 -7.39 -26.39
CA ASP A 141 2.43 -6.26 -26.20
C ASP A 141 2.79 -5.50 -24.92
N VAL A 142 2.52 -4.19 -24.91
CA VAL A 142 2.73 -3.35 -23.73
C VAL A 142 1.65 -2.27 -23.62
N TYR A 143 1.06 -2.17 -22.43
CA TYR A 143 0.09 -1.12 -22.14
C TYR A 143 0.12 -0.71 -20.67
N SER A 144 -0.28 0.53 -20.37
CA SER A 144 -0.41 1.01 -19.00
C SER A 144 -1.86 1.06 -18.57
N CYS A 145 -2.10 0.76 -17.29
CA CYS A 145 -3.42 0.88 -16.67
C CYS A 145 -3.26 1.44 -15.25
N ASN A 146 -3.81 2.63 -15.03
CA ASN A 146 -3.79 3.39 -13.78
C ASN A 146 -2.37 3.61 -13.22
N THR A 147 -1.84 2.64 -12.49
CA THR A 147 -0.54 2.69 -11.81
C THR A 147 0.43 1.60 -12.24
N ARG A 148 0.06 0.77 -13.23
CA ARG A 148 0.80 -0.43 -13.62
C ARG A 148 1.12 -0.45 -15.10
N LEU A 149 2.35 -0.80 -15.44
CA LEU A 149 2.77 -1.13 -16.80
C LEU A 149 2.58 -2.64 -16.98
N ARG A 150 1.85 -3.06 -17.99
CA ARG A 150 1.57 -4.45 -18.31
C ARG A 150 2.34 -4.81 -19.56
N VAL A 151 3.12 -5.86 -19.46
CA VAL A 151 4.03 -6.33 -20.51
C VAL A 151 3.72 -7.80 -20.76
N GLU A 152 3.39 -8.13 -22.00
CA GLU A 152 3.33 -9.49 -22.47
C GLU A 152 4.63 -9.82 -23.21
N VAL A 153 5.27 -10.93 -22.83
CA VAL A 153 6.55 -11.35 -23.41
C VAL A 153 6.43 -12.64 -24.21
N VAL A 154 7.31 -12.80 -25.19
CA VAL A 154 7.37 -14.01 -26.03
C VAL A 154 7.97 -15.18 -25.24
N ASP A 155 9.11 -14.94 -24.60
CA ASP A 155 9.87 -15.91 -23.81
C ASP A 155 10.14 -15.36 -22.38
N PRO A 156 9.56 -15.99 -21.34
CA PRO A 156 9.75 -15.55 -19.97
C PRO A 156 11.14 -15.85 -19.39
N THR A 157 11.94 -16.69 -20.04
CA THR A 157 13.29 -17.03 -19.55
C THR A 157 14.30 -15.90 -19.77
N MET A 158 14.02 -14.99 -20.70
CA MET A 158 14.84 -13.80 -20.96
C MET A 158 14.54 -12.63 -20.02
N VAL A 159 13.59 -12.78 -19.07
CA VAL A 159 13.17 -11.70 -18.17
C VAL A 159 13.96 -11.74 -16.86
N GLU A 160 14.73 -10.69 -16.60
CA GLU A 160 15.51 -10.49 -15.38
C GLU A 160 14.69 -9.73 -14.31
N GLU A 161 13.80 -10.42 -13.60
CA GLU A 161 12.91 -9.80 -12.60
C GLU A 161 13.66 -9.04 -11.49
N GLN A 162 14.85 -9.50 -11.10
CA GLN A 162 15.67 -8.84 -10.08
C GLN A 162 16.11 -7.45 -10.52
N ARG A 163 16.51 -7.32 -11.79
CA ARG A 163 16.94 -6.05 -12.37
C ARG A 163 15.80 -5.05 -12.47
N ILE A 164 14.58 -5.54 -12.76
CA ILE A 164 13.38 -4.70 -12.76
C ILE A 164 13.09 -4.18 -11.35
N LYS A 165 13.20 -5.01 -10.31
CA LYS A 165 13.03 -4.58 -8.90
C LYS A 165 14.02 -3.51 -8.46
N GLN A 166 15.24 -3.52 -9.02
CA GLN A 166 16.27 -2.51 -8.74
C GLN A 166 15.94 -1.13 -9.28
N LEU A 167 14.98 -1.00 -10.22
CA LEU A 167 14.57 0.29 -10.79
C LEU A 167 13.66 1.13 -9.86
N GLY A 168 13.47 0.70 -8.60
CA GLY A 168 12.69 1.43 -7.60
C GLY A 168 11.18 1.27 -7.76
N ILE A 169 10.73 0.23 -8.46
CA ILE A 169 9.31 -0.09 -8.61
C ILE A 169 8.70 -0.58 -7.28
N SER A 170 7.40 -0.40 -7.10
CA SER A 170 6.69 -0.87 -5.90
C SER A 170 6.42 -2.37 -5.90
N GLY A 171 6.50 -3.04 -7.07
CA GLY A 171 6.32 -4.49 -7.12
C GLY A 171 6.07 -5.06 -8.52
N ILE A 172 6.15 -6.39 -8.63
CA ILE A 172 5.91 -7.16 -9.85
C ILE A 172 4.82 -8.19 -9.56
N ILE A 173 3.79 -8.24 -10.40
CA ILE A 173 2.74 -9.27 -10.36
C ILE A 173 2.84 -10.06 -11.66
N LYS A 174 2.79 -11.40 -11.57
CA LYS A 174 2.86 -12.32 -12.70
C LYS A 174 1.59 -13.16 -12.80
N PRO A 175 0.52 -12.69 -13.48
CA PRO A 175 -0.73 -13.43 -13.57
C PRO A 175 -0.60 -14.73 -14.39
N THR A 176 0.29 -14.75 -15.38
CA THR A 176 0.62 -15.94 -16.18
C THR A 176 2.12 -15.94 -16.46
N GLU A 177 2.66 -17.05 -16.99
CA GLU A 177 4.10 -17.13 -17.26
C GLU A 177 4.64 -16.03 -18.18
N LYS A 178 3.82 -15.57 -19.13
CA LYS A 178 4.18 -14.57 -20.14
C LYS A 178 3.70 -13.16 -19.85
N ASN A 179 2.88 -12.96 -18.83
CA ASN A 179 2.32 -11.64 -18.51
C ASN A 179 2.92 -11.09 -17.22
N TYR A 180 3.47 -9.89 -17.31
CA TYR A 180 4.09 -9.17 -16.21
C TYR A 180 3.33 -7.86 -15.97
N GLN A 181 3.03 -7.54 -14.71
CA GLN A 181 2.51 -6.25 -14.31
C GLN A 181 3.49 -5.58 -13.34
N ILE A 182 4.04 -4.46 -13.77
CA ILE A 182 5.02 -3.67 -13.03
C ILE A 182 4.30 -2.51 -12.37
N ILE A 183 4.36 -2.43 -11.04
CA ILE A 183 3.72 -1.37 -10.26
C ILE A 183 4.69 -0.18 -10.18
N ILE A 184 4.41 0.85 -10.96
CA ILE A 184 5.25 2.06 -11.05
C ILE A 184 4.64 3.20 -10.22
N GLY A 185 3.31 3.32 -10.20
CA GLY A 185 2.61 4.44 -9.58
C GLY A 185 2.01 5.39 -10.60
N LEU A 186 1.67 6.61 -10.17
CA LEU A 186 0.95 7.61 -10.99
C LEU A 186 1.74 8.08 -12.22
N GLU A 187 3.04 7.81 -12.27
CA GLU A 187 3.93 8.22 -13.35
C GLU A 187 4.02 7.19 -14.50
N VAL A 188 3.27 6.09 -14.42
CA VAL A 188 3.33 4.97 -15.39
C VAL A 188 3.12 5.41 -16.84
N THR A 189 2.30 6.44 -17.07
CA THR A 189 1.99 6.93 -18.42
C THR A 189 3.20 7.58 -19.09
N TYR A 190 4.04 8.29 -18.33
CA TYR A 190 5.27 8.87 -18.84
C TYR A 190 6.30 7.80 -19.22
N VAL A 191 6.38 6.75 -18.40
CA VAL A 191 7.25 5.60 -18.66
C VAL A 191 6.79 4.85 -19.89
N MET A 192 5.49 4.61 -20.02
CA MET A 192 4.93 3.96 -21.21
C MET A 192 5.20 4.76 -22.48
N ALA A 193 5.10 6.09 -22.42
CA ALA A 193 5.40 6.94 -23.58
C ALA A 193 6.85 6.77 -24.05
N GLU A 194 7.82 6.76 -23.15
CA GLU A 194 9.22 6.49 -23.49
C GLU A 194 9.45 5.04 -23.93
N PHE A 195 8.78 4.08 -23.29
CA PHE A 195 8.86 2.67 -23.67
C PHE A 195 8.37 2.43 -25.10
N ASN A 196 7.26 3.05 -25.49
CA ASN A 196 6.73 2.94 -26.86
C ASN A 196 7.69 3.54 -27.89
N LYS A 197 8.33 4.68 -27.59
CA LYS A 197 9.36 5.24 -28.49
C LYS A 197 10.50 4.25 -28.73
N LEU A 198 10.99 3.59 -27.67
CA LEU A 198 12.04 2.58 -27.77
C LEU A 198 11.60 1.31 -28.53
N LEU A 199 10.30 1.02 -28.59
CA LEU A 199 9.75 -0.05 -29.42
C LEU A 199 9.51 0.37 -30.86
N GLU A 200 9.51 1.66 -31.18
CA GLU A 200 9.39 2.15 -32.56
C GLU A 200 10.75 2.35 -33.22
N GLU A 201 11.80 2.68 -32.44
CA GLU A 201 13.21 2.70 -32.84
C GLU A 201 13.75 1.30 -33.20
#